data_AF-A0A183BTG9-F1
#
_entry.id   AF-A0A183BTG9-F1
#
_cell.length_a   1.000
_cell.length_b   1.000
_cell.length_c   1.000
_cell.angle_alpha   90.00
_cell.angle_beta   90.00
_cell.angle_gamma   90.00
#
_symmetry.space_group_name_H-M   'P 1'
#
loop_
_entity.id
_entity.type
_entity.pdbx_description
1 polymer ?
#
loop_
_entity_poly.entity_id
_entity_poly.type
_entity_poly.pdbx_seq_one_letter_code
_entity_poly.pdbx_strand_id
1 'polypeptide(L)'
;MLSKSFLDELFEPREMYTKSGLRQHFEQIAHSSVMRLNDASLIKLFDLMIMAVKYQFLLCKEPSELVLVTMNHLDGMKAIFKDHPTIIERIDHASTLLMDHFGDTPLWQMAVIRSELLNFLSGTCVKASPLLRAQRQLDGRE
;
A
#
# COMPACT_ATOMS: atom_id res chain seq x y z
N MET A 1 -12.80 3.96 -10.53
CA MET A 1 -11.58 3.44 -9.89
C MET A 1 -11.93 2.44 -8.79
N LEU A 2 -12.75 2.76 -7.78
CA LEU A 2 -13.17 1.79 -6.74
C LEU A 2 -14.49 1.07 -7.08
N SER A 3 -14.74 0.72 -8.35
CA SER A 3 -15.93 -0.07 -8.69
C SER A 3 -15.81 -1.47 -8.10
N LYS A 4 -16.94 -2.09 -7.72
CA LYS A 4 -16.95 -3.45 -7.14
C LYS A 4 -16.20 -4.45 -8.04
N SER A 5 -16.51 -4.46 -9.34
CA SER A 5 -15.82 -5.31 -10.33
C SER A 5 -14.30 -5.11 -10.39
N PHE A 6 -13.81 -3.89 -10.20
CA PHE A 6 -12.37 -3.63 -10.18
C PHE A 6 -11.75 -4.14 -8.89
N LEU A 7 -12.43 -3.96 -7.75
CA LEU A 7 -11.99 -4.49 -6.48
C LEU A 7 -11.96 -6.02 -6.52
N ASP A 8 -12.99 -6.67 -7.05
CA ASP A 8 -13.03 -8.12 -7.20
C ASP A 8 -11.84 -8.62 -8.06
N GLU A 9 -11.59 -7.97 -9.20
CA GLU A 9 -10.44 -8.29 -10.08
C GLU A 9 -9.07 -8.04 -9.41
N LEU A 10 -8.98 -7.07 -8.49
CA LEU A 10 -7.75 -6.75 -7.78
C LEU A 10 -7.30 -7.89 -6.85
N PHE A 11 -8.23 -8.68 -6.32
CA PHE A 11 -7.95 -9.80 -5.43
C PHE A 11 -7.75 -11.14 -6.16
N GLU A 12 -7.95 -11.18 -7.48
CA GLU A 12 -7.62 -12.37 -8.28
C GLU A 12 -6.12 -12.69 -8.20
N PRO A 13 -5.73 -13.98 -8.08
CA PRO A 13 -4.32 -14.38 -8.05
C PRO A 13 -3.58 -13.92 -9.30
N ARG A 14 -2.54 -13.10 -9.11
CA ARG A 14 -1.70 -12.55 -10.18
C ARG A 14 -0.24 -12.56 -9.77
N GLU A 15 0.64 -12.61 -10.76
CA GLU A 15 2.07 -12.40 -10.53
C GLU A 15 2.32 -10.99 -9.97
N MET A 16 3.32 -10.87 -9.10
CA MET A 16 3.69 -9.59 -8.52
C MET A 16 4.15 -8.62 -9.61
N TYR A 17 3.66 -7.38 -9.56
CA TYR A 17 4.13 -6.33 -10.46
C TYR A 17 5.65 -6.12 -10.33
N THR A 18 6.28 -5.73 -11.43
CA THR A 18 7.62 -5.13 -11.37
C THR A 18 7.55 -3.75 -10.72
N LYS A 19 8.67 -3.23 -10.21
CA LYS A 19 8.71 -1.87 -9.64
C LYS A 19 8.25 -0.80 -10.63
N SER A 20 8.62 -0.94 -11.91
CA SER A 20 8.18 -0.05 -12.98
C SER A 20 6.68 -0.19 -13.27
N GLY A 21 6.15 -1.42 -13.27
CA GLY A 21 4.71 -1.67 -13.44
C GLY A 21 3.86 -1.12 -12.30
N LEU A 22 4.32 -1.25 -11.06
CA LEU A 22 3.67 -0.65 -9.89
C LEU A 22 3.68 0.88 -9.98
N ARG A 23 4.81 1.47 -10.39
CA ARG A 23 4.92 2.91 -10.61
C ARG A 23 3.96 3.38 -11.70
N GLN A 24 3.87 2.68 -12.83
CA GLN A 24 2.96 3.06 -13.91
C GLN A 24 1.49 3.05 -13.46
N HIS A 25 1.06 2.05 -12.68
CA HIS A 25 -0.27 2.03 -12.08
C HIS A 25 -0.49 3.22 -11.14
N PHE A 26 0.52 3.53 -10.31
CA PHE A 26 0.46 4.69 -9.42
C PHE A 26 0.31 6.01 -10.20
N GLU A 27 1.07 6.18 -11.27
CA GLU A 27 0.99 7.36 -12.15
C GLU A 27 -0.41 7.47 -12.79
N GLN A 28 -1.00 6.36 -13.26
CA GLN A 28 -2.37 6.35 -13.78
C GLN A 28 -3.40 6.77 -12.73
N ILE A 29 -3.27 6.28 -11.49
CA ILE A 29 -4.13 6.66 -10.38
C ILE A 29 -3.99 8.15 -10.08
N ALA A 30 -2.76 8.64 -9.96
CA ALA A 30 -2.51 10.05 -9.67
C ALA A 30 -3.02 10.97 -10.79
N HIS A 31 -2.90 10.56 -12.05
CA HIS A 31 -3.43 11.32 -13.19
C HIS A 31 -4.96 11.27 -13.35
N SER A 32 -5.63 10.32 -12.69
CA SER A 32 -7.10 10.32 -12.60
C SER A 32 -7.65 11.44 -11.69
N SER A 33 -6.78 12.04 -10.87
CA SER A 33 -7.10 13.22 -10.07
C SER A 33 -7.25 14.47 -10.95
N VAL A 34 -8.11 15.39 -10.52
CA VAL A 34 -8.18 16.75 -11.09
C VAL A 34 -6.91 17.54 -10.76
N MET A 35 -6.28 17.30 -9.60
CA MET A 35 -4.98 17.89 -9.25
C MET A 35 -3.86 17.12 -9.95
N ARG A 36 -3.24 17.75 -10.94
CA ARG A 36 -2.10 17.21 -11.67
C ARG A 36 -0.80 17.64 -11.00
N LEU A 37 -0.03 16.66 -10.54
CA LEU A 37 1.36 16.88 -10.14
C LEU A 37 2.26 16.88 -11.38
N ASN A 38 3.36 17.64 -11.34
CA ASN A 38 4.43 17.49 -12.34
C ASN A 38 5.19 16.18 -12.11
N ASP A 39 5.88 15.68 -13.13
CA ASP A 39 6.57 14.38 -13.11
C ASP A 39 7.56 14.26 -11.94
N ALA A 40 8.29 15.35 -11.65
CA ALA A 40 9.25 15.38 -10.55
C ALA A 40 8.58 15.24 -9.17
N SER A 41 7.42 15.86 -8.97
CA SER A 41 6.64 15.75 -7.73
C SER A 41 5.97 14.38 -7.61
N LEU A 42 5.51 13.81 -8.73
CA LEU A 42 4.89 12.49 -8.77
C LEU A 42 5.88 11.39 -8.36
N ILE A 43 7.12 11.47 -8.85
CA ILE A 43 8.21 10.57 -8.44
C ILE A 43 8.45 10.66 -6.93
N LYS A 44 8.57 11.87 -6.39
CA LYS A 44 8.79 12.08 -4.94
C LYS A 44 7.65 11.55 -4.10
N LEU A 45 6.40 11.69 -4.56
CA LEU A 45 5.23 11.14 -3.89
C LEU A 45 5.26 9.61 -3.89
N PHE A 46 5.58 9.00 -5.03
CA PHE A 46 5.72 7.55 -5.13
C PHE A 46 6.82 7.03 -4.20
N ASP A 47 8.00 7.65 -4.20
CA ASP A 47 9.11 7.28 -3.32
C ASP A 47 8.72 7.40 -1.84
N LEU A 48 8.02 8.47 -1.46
CA LEU A 48 7.51 8.64 -0.10
C LEU A 48 6.55 7.50 0.29
N MET A 49 5.61 7.15 -0.59
CA MET A 49 4.64 6.08 -0.33
C MET A 49 5.31 4.72 -0.19
N ILE A 50 6.24 4.38 -1.09
CA ILE A 50 7.00 3.13 -1.02
C ILE A 50 7.81 3.06 0.27
N MET A 51 8.49 4.14 0.65
CA MET A 51 9.27 4.18 1.89
C MET A 51 8.39 4.09 3.15
N ALA A 52 7.19 4.68 3.14
CA ALA A 52 6.24 4.59 4.24
C ALA A 52 5.70 3.16 4.42
N VAL A 53 5.31 2.50 3.33
CA VAL A 53 4.85 1.09 3.36
C VAL A 53 5.99 0.16 3.80
N LYS A 54 7.20 0.37 3.27
CA LYS A 54 8.39 -0.38 3.69
C LYS A 54 8.64 -0.26 5.18
N TYR A 55 8.56 0.96 5.73
CA TYR A 55 8.70 1.16 7.17
C TYR A 55 7.63 0.37 7.97
N GLN A 56 6.37 0.45 7.55
CA GLN A 56 5.28 -0.28 8.23
C GLN A 56 5.50 -1.81 8.20
N PHE A 57 5.90 -2.36 7.05
CA PHE A 57 6.14 -3.80 6.91
C PHE A 57 7.36 -4.29 7.70
N LEU A 58 8.38 -3.45 7.86
CA LEU A 58 9.53 -3.74 8.71
C LEU A 58 9.16 -3.74 10.21
N LEU A 59 8.17 -2.94 10.62
CA LEU A 59 7.69 -2.89 12.00
C LEU A 59 6.80 -4.08 12.39
N CYS A 60 6.21 -4.79 11.43
CA CYS A 60 5.43 -5.97 11.73
C CYS A 60 6.31 -6.99 12.49
N LYS A 61 5.87 -7.48 13.64
CA LYS A 61 6.48 -8.58 14.38
C LYS A 61 5.97 -9.92 13.88
N GLU A 62 4.67 -10.01 13.58
CA GLU A 62 4.05 -11.21 13.03
C GLU A 62 3.67 -11.04 11.55
N PRO A 63 3.73 -12.10 10.72
CA PRO A 63 3.36 -12.00 9.31
C PRO A 63 1.90 -11.60 9.06
N SER A 64 0.99 -12.01 9.95
CA SER A 64 -0.44 -11.67 9.92
C SER A 64 -0.69 -10.16 10.08
N GLU A 65 0.22 -9.43 10.73
CA GLU A 65 0.07 -7.98 10.93
C GLU A 65 0.09 -7.18 9.62
N LEU A 66 0.54 -7.77 8.50
CA LEU A 66 0.39 -7.13 7.18
C LEU A 66 -1.08 -6.89 6.81
N VAL A 67 -1.96 -7.82 7.18
CA VAL A 67 -3.42 -7.66 7.00
C VAL A 67 -3.92 -6.51 7.86
N LEU A 68 -3.45 -6.42 9.11
CA LEU A 68 -3.81 -5.33 10.03
C LEU A 68 -3.32 -3.96 9.55
N VAL A 69 -2.09 -3.88 9.03
CA VAL A 69 -1.57 -2.65 8.40
C VAL A 69 -2.46 -2.24 7.24
N THR A 70 -2.86 -3.18 6.40
CA THR A 70 -3.74 -2.91 5.24
C THR A 70 -5.13 -2.47 5.68
N MET A 71 -5.72 -3.12 6.69
CA MET A 71 -6.99 -2.71 7.29
C MET A 71 -6.92 -1.29 7.88
N ASN A 72 -5.83 -0.96 8.58
CA ASN A 72 -5.63 0.39 9.11
C ASN A 72 -5.60 1.45 8.00
N HIS A 73 -5.05 1.14 6.82
CA HIS A 73 -5.10 2.04 5.67
C HIS A 73 -6.54 2.20 5.14
N LEU A 74 -7.31 1.12 5.05
CA LEU A 74 -8.72 1.18 4.64
C LEU A 74 -9.54 2.01 5.63
N ASP A 75 -9.34 1.85 6.93
CA ASP A 75 -10.02 2.67 7.95
C ASP A 75 -9.60 4.15 7.88
N GLY A 76 -8.33 4.41 7.61
CA GLY A 76 -7.85 5.76 7.32
C GLY A 76 -8.55 6.38 6.11
N MET A 77 -8.75 5.60 5.04
CA MET A 77 -9.54 6.04 3.88
C MET A 77 -11.00 6.33 4.25
N LYS A 78 -11.64 5.50 5.08
CA LYS A 78 -13.02 5.76 5.57
C LYS A 78 -13.10 7.08 6.33
N ALA A 79 -12.11 7.38 7.17
CA ALA A 79 -12.05 8.64 7.90
C ALA A 79 -11.92 9.86 6.96
N ILE A 80 -11.16 9.74 5.87
CA ILE A 80 -11.03 10.79 4.84
C ILE A 80 -12.34 10.99 4.08
N PHE A 81 -13.03 9.90 3.73
CA PHE A 81 -14.25 9.93 2.90
C PHE A 81 -15.54 9.80 3.71
N LYS A 82 -15.53 10.18 5.00
CA LYS A 82 -16.64 10.01 5.94
C LYS A 82 -18.00 10.54 5.44
N ASP A 83 -17.99 11.59 4.63
CA ASP A 83 -19.19 12.26 4.11
C ASP A 83 -19.64 11.70 2.75
N HIS A 84 -19.00 10.64 2.26
CA HIS A 84 -19.27 10.01 0.96
C HIS A 84 -19.69 8.54 1.14
N PRO A 85 -20.98 8.26 1.46
CA PRO A 85 -21.45 6.92 1.82
C PRO A 85 -21.22 5.88 0.72
N THR A 86 -21.35 6.27 -0.56
CA THR A 86 -21.06 5.37 -1.68
C THR A 86 -19.60 4.94 -1.73
N ILE A 87 -18.65 5.81 -1.34
CA ILE A 87 -17.23 5.46 -1.31
C ILE A 87 -16.94 4.57 -0.09
N ILE A 88 -17.54 4.88 1.06
CA ILE A 88 -17.44 4.06 2.26
C ILE A 88 -17.89 2.62 1.98
N GLU A 89 -19.03 2.42 1.30
CA GLU A 89 -19.51 1.09 0.91
C GLU A 89 -18.47 0.32 0.05
N ARG A 90 -17.74 1.01 -0.83
CA ARG A 90 -16.66 0.38 -1.63
C ARG A 90 -15.44 0.04 -0.80
N ILE A 91 -15.12 0.87 0.20
CA ILE A 91 -14.01 0.58 1.12
C ILE A 91 -14.38 -0.59 2.03
N ASP A 92 -15.63 -0.66 2.52
CA ASP A 92 -16.13 -1.81 3.28
C ASP A 92 -16.07 -3.09 2.45
N HIS A 93 -16.47 -3.05 1.18
CA HIS A 93 -16.32 -4.18 0.26
C HIS A 93 -14.85 -4.63 0.13
N ALA A 94 -13.92 -3.68 0.00
CA ALA A 94 -12.48 -4.00 -0.04
C ALA A 94 -11.98 -4.61 1.29
N SER A 95 -12.48 -4.14 2.44
CA SER A 95 -12.18 -4.74 3.74
C SER A 95 -12.68 -6.17 3.84
N THR A 96 -13.90 -6.45 3.35
CA THR A 96 -14.46 -7.82 3.30
C THR A 96 -13.60 -8.71 2.41
N LEU A 97 -13.28 -8.29 1.18
CA LEU A 97 -12.41 -9.07 0.28
C LEU A 97 -11.05 -9.37 0.90
N LEU A 98 -10.44 -8.41 1.60
CA LEU A 98 -9.17 -8.62 2.28
C LEU A 98 -9.27 -9.71 3.36
N MET A 99 -10.33 -9.69 4.17
CA MET A 99 -10.53 -10.70 5.21
C MET A 99 -10.89 -12.06 4.63
N ASP A 100 -11.70 -12.11 3.56
CA ASP A 100 -12.08 -13.36 2.90
C ASP A 100 -10.86 -14.06 2.29
N HIS A 101 -9.89 -13.31 1.76
CA HIS A 101 -8.69 -13.88 1.15
C HIS A 101 -7.58 -14.18 2.16
N PHE A 102 -7.37 -13.31 3.15
CA PHE A 102 -6.19 -13.38 4.02
C PHE A 102 -6.49 -13.68 5.49
N GLY A 103 -7.76 -13.64 5.92
CA GLY A 103 -8.16 -13.78 7.32
C GLY A 103 -7.79 -15.13 7.95
N ASP A 104 -8.01 -16.21 7.20
CA ASP A 104 -7.70 -17.60 7.64
C ASP A 104 -6.40 -18.15 7.00
N THR A 105 -5.60 -17.29 6.37
CA THR A 105 -4.35 -17.73 5.73
C THR A 105 -3.37 -18.22 6.81
N PRO A 106 -2.80 -19.43 6.67
CA PRO A 106 -1.91 -19.97 7.67
C PRO A 106 -0.63 -19.14 7.79
N LEU A 107 -0.06 -19.08 9.00
CA LEU A 107 1.09 -18.22 9.32
C LEU A 107 2.30 -18.43 8.40
N TRP A 108 2.56 -19.67 7.97
CA TRP A 108 3.68 -19.96 7.07
C TRP A 108 3.49 -19.30 5.70
N GLN A 109 2.26 -19.29 5.18
CA GLN A 109 1.94 -18.68 3.89
C GLN A 109 2.01 -17.16 4.01
N MET A 110 1.52 -16.60 5.12
CA MET A 110 1.70 -15.17 5.44
C MET A 110 3.18 -14.80 5.57
N ALA A 111 4.02 -15.67 6.12
CA ALA A 111 5.46 -15.44 6.22
C ALA A 111 6.13 -15.40 4.85
N VAL A 112 5.73 -16.28 3.92
CA VAL A 112 6.19 -16.25 2.52
C VAL A 112 5.77 -14.94 1.85
N ILE A 113 4.50 -14.57 1.94
CA ILE A 113 3.98 -13.31 1.39
C ILE A 113 4.79 -12.12 1.92
N ARG A 114 5.03 -12.08 3.24
CA ARG A 114 5.84 -11.04 3.87
C ARG A 114 7.26 -11.01 3.31
N SER A 115 7.91 -12.17 3.15
CA SER A 115 9.26 -12.26 2.62
C SER A 115 9.33 -11.71 1.19
N GLU A 116 8.39 -12.10 0.32
CA GLU A 116 8.31 -11.61 -1.05
C GLU A 116 8.09 -10.09 -1.11
N LEU A 117 7.19 -9.55 -0.29
CA LEU A 117 6.94 -8.11 -0.21
C LEU A 117 8.17 -7.33 0.29
N LEU A 118 8.88 -7.85 1.29
CA LEU A 118 10.11 -7.22 1.78
C LEU A 118 11.24 -7.30 0.75
N ASN A 119 11.35 -8.41 0.01
CA ASN A 119 12.29 -8.56 -1.11
C ASN A 119 11.96 -7.59 -2.24
N PHE A 120 10.68 -7.40 -2.57
CA PHE A 120 10.24 -6.40 -3.53
C PHE A 120 10.62 -4.98 -3.10
N LEU A 121 10.46 -4.66 -1.81
CA LEU A 121 10.82 -3.35 -1.24
C LEU A 121 12.33 -3.20 -0.95
N SER A 122 13.11 -4.28 -1.07
CA SER A 122 14.55 -4.27 -0.91
C SER A 122 15.22 -3.43 -2.00
N GLY A 123 16.38 -2.85 -1.70
CA GLY A 123 17.12 -1.96 -2.61
C GLY A 123 16.52 -0.56 -2.80
N THR A 124 15.28 -0.30 -2.38
CA THR A 124 14.71 1.05 -2.37
C THR A 124 15.21 1.81 -1.13
N CYS A 125 16.14 2.75 -1.34
CA CYS A 125 16.81 3.51 -0.28
C CYS A 125 16.73 5.03 -0.55
N VAL A 126 15.52 5.52 -0.83
CA VAL A 126 15.30 6.96 -1.08
C VAL A 126 15.09 7.69 0.24
N LYS A 127 15.76 8.84 0.40
CA LYS A 127 15.58 9.71 1.58
C LYS A 127 14.25 10.44 1.49
N ALA A 128 13.30 10.04 2.32
CA ALA A 128 12.01 10.73 2.43
C ALA A 128 12.06 11.71 3.60
N SER A 129 12.18 13.01 3.29
CA SER A 129 12.29 14.06 4.32
C SER A 129 11.19 14.01 5.40
N PRO A 130 9.91 13.73 5.08
CA PRO A 130 8.88 13.57 6.11
C PRO A 130 9.16 12.42 7.08
N LEU A 131 9.66 11.28 6.59
CA LEU A 131 9.97 10.12 7.42
C LEU A 131 11.23 10.34 8.26
N LEU A 132 12.25 11.00 7.70
CA LEU A 132 13.46 11.39 8.45
C LEU A 132 13.12 12.34 9.61
N ARG A 133 12.29 13.35 9.36
CA ARG A 133 11.83 14.29 10.40
C ARG A 133 11.02 13.60 11.49
N ALA A 134 10.25 12.57 11.13
CA ALA A 134 9.48 11.77 12.06
C ALA A 134 10.31 10.67 12.77
N GLN A 135 11.62 10.59 12.53
CA GLN A 135 12.50 9.52 13.01
C GLN A 135 12.04 8.11 12.62
N ARG A 136 11.33 7.99 11.48
CA ARG A 136 10.83 6.74 10.90
C ARG A 136 11.72 6.21 9.77
N GLN A 137 12.85 6.86 9.52
CA GLN A 137 13.86 6.44 8.57
C GLN A 137 15.24 6.78 9.13
N LEU A 138 16.20 5.89 8.96
CA LEU A 138 17.60 6.14 9.29
C LEU A 138 18.27 6.95 8.17
N ASP A 139 19.13 7.92 8.51
CA ASP A 139 19.79 8.81 7.53
C ASP A 139 20.87 8.10 6.68
N GLY A 140 21.08 6.79 6.89
CA GLY A 140 22.02 5.96 6.13
C GLY A 140 23.48 6.39 6.30
N ARG A 141 23.83 6.97 7.46
CA ARG A 141 25.21 7.30 7.84
C ARG A 141 25.72 6.35 8.93
N GLU A 142 25.54 5.04 8.74
CA GLU A 142 26.21 4.00 9.52
C GLU A 142 26.55 2.83 8.60
#